data_AF-A0A6P0Q504-F1
#
_entry.id   AF-A0A6P0Q504-F1
#
_cell.length_a   1.000
_cell.length_b   1.000
_cell.length_c   1.000
_cell.angle_alpha   90.00
_cell.angle_beta   90.00
_cell.angle_gamma   90.00
#
_symmetry.space_group_name_H-M   'P 1'
#
loop_
_entity.id
_entity.type
_entity.pdbx_description
1 polymer ?
#
loop_
_entity_poly.entity_id
_entity_poly.type
_entity_poly.pdbx_seq_one_letter_code
_entity_poly.pdbx_strand_id
1 'polypeptide(L)'
;SEKGRLTRKLVEHIRDNGVILEYKTEEEIPQPQPGATMVYNCEHVTVFREALEQAEKELIIVTPWIRGPESRQFVKDIVSVLEKRVKVTVIYGNKGHEENDYNDALTENDLRALFSKHSGSQLIRLGR
;
A
#
# COMPACT_ATOMS: atom_id res chain seq x y z
N SER A 1 24.55 -21.43 -14.49
CA SER A 1 24.31 -19.97 -14.47
C SER A 1 24.50 -19.46 -13.05
N GLU A 2 24.82 -18.18 -12.88
CA GLU A 2 24.98 -17.53 -11.57
C GLU A 2 23.76 -17.70 -10.66
N LYS A 3 22.55 -17.66 -11.26
CA LYS A 3 21.27 -17.94 -10.58
C LYS A 3 21.24 -19.33 -9.91
N GLY A 4 21.75 -20.37 -10.59
CA GLY A 4 21.80 -21.72 -10.01
C GLY A 4 22.77 -21.85 -8.82
N ARG A 5 23.80 -21.00 -8.74
CA ARG A 5 24.73 -20.96 -7.61
C ARG A 5 24.11 -20.28 -6.39
N LEU A 6 23.33 -19.21 -6.60
CA LEU A 6 22.62 -18.48 -5.54
C LEU A 6 21.51 -19.34 -4.91
N THR A 7 20.74 -20.05 -5.73
CA THR A 7 19.71 -20.99 -5.23
C THR A 7 20.31 -22.11 -4.40
N ARG A 8 21.46 -22.65 -4.81
CA ARG A 8 22.15 -23.71 -4.05
C ARG A 8 22.62 -23.23 -2.68
N LYS A 9 23.24 -22.05 -2.61
CA LYS A 9 23.67 -21.43 -1.34
C LYS A 9 22.49 -21.17 -0.39
N LEU A 10 21.35 -20.73 -0.93
CA LEU A 10 20.15 -20.50 -0.12
C LEU A 10 19.60 -21.81 0.45
N VAL A 11 19.55 -22.87 -0.35
CA VAL A 11 19.08 -24.20 0.08
C VAL A 11 20.03 -24.83 1.11
N GLU A 12 21.34 -24.70 0.92
CA GLU A 12 22.35 -25.13 1.89
C GLU A 12 22.20 -24.38 3.22
N HIS A 13 22.00 -23.05 3.16
CA HIS A 13 21.78 -22.25 4.36
C HIS A 13 20.51 -22.64 5.14
N ILE A 14 19.40 -22.90 4.44
CA ILE A 14 18.15 -23.40 5.05
C ILE A 14 18.37 -24.76 5.70
N ARG A 15 19.08 -25.67 5.01
CA ARG A 15 19.34 -27.02 5.51
C ARG A 15 20.19 -27.01 6.79
N ASP A 16 21.17 -26.12 6.84
CA ASP A 16 22.13 -26.08 7.94
C ASP A 16 21.63 -25.25 9.14
N ASN A 17 20.79 -24.23 8.89
CA ASN A 17 20.36 -23.26 9.92
C ASN A 17 18.85 -23.26 10.19
N GLY A 18 18.07 -24.08 9.47
CA GLY A 18 16.67 -24.38 9.76
C GLY A 18 15.66 -23.26 9.58
N VAL A 19 16.06 -22.00 9.31
CA VAL A 19 15.11 -20.89 9.15
C VAL A 19 15.65 -19.80 8.22
N ILE A 20 14.86 -19.37 7.24
CA ILE A 20 14.97 -18.02 6.66
C ILE A 20 13.97 -17.17 7.40
N LEU A 21 14.45 -16.28 8.26
CA LEU A 21 13.64 -15.22 8.85
C LEU A 21 14.02 -13.91 8.15
N GLU A 22 13.27 -13.53 7.12
CA GLU A 22 13.00 -12.09 6.93
C GLU A 22 11.87 -11.70 7.90
N TYR A 23 12.10 -11.89 9.20
CA TYR A 23 11.22 -11.39 10.23
C TYR A 23 12.06 -10.57 11.19
N LYS A 24 11.67 -9.31 11.34
CA LYS A 24 12.09 -8.48 12.47
C LYS A 24 11.89 -9.27 13.76
N THR A 25 12.86 -9.26 14.66
CA THR A 25 12.68 -9.86 15.99
C THR A 25 11.55 -9.15 16.73
N GLU A 26 10.94 -9.76 17.75
CA GLU A 26 9.89 -9.10 18.56
C GLU A 26 10.35 -7.74 19.12
N GLU A 27 11.64 -7.60 19.37
CA GLU A 27 12.29 -6.36 19.84
C GLU A 27 12.36 -5.28 18.74
N GLU A 28 12.38 -5.68 17.47
CA GLU A 28 12.38 -4.81 16.29
C GLU A 28 10.98 -4.46 15.77
N ILE A 29 9.93 -5.14 16.28
CA ILE A 29 8.54 -4.82 15.97
C ILE A 29 8.13 -3.58 16.79
N PRO A 30 7.72 -2.47 16.14
CA PRO A 30 7.26 -1.30 16.86
C PRO A 30 6.08 -1.67 17.77
N GLN A 31 6.19 -1.34 19.06
CA GLN A 31 5.10 -1.57 19.99
C GLN A 31 3.88 -0.74 19.55
N PRO A 32 2.69 -1.34 19.42
CA PRO A 32 1.50 -0.63 19.01
C PRO A 32 1.19 0.48 20.01
N GLN A 33 0.86 1.66 19.50
CA GLN A 33 0.38 2.76 20.35
C GLN A 33 -0.97 2.39 20.98
N PRO A 34 -1.37 3.01 22.10
CA PRO A 34 -2.69 2.80 22.68
C PRO A 34 -3.80 3.00 21.64
N GLY A 35 -4.64 1.99 21.44
CA GLY A 35 -5.70 1.99 20.43
C GLY A 35 -5.29 1.49 19.04
N ALA A 36 -4.03 1.10 18.83
CA ALA A 36 -3.58 0.46 17.61
C ALA A 36 -3.69 -1.07 17.71
N THR A 37 -4.18 -1.69 16.65
CA THR A 37 -4.21 -3.15 16.50
C THR A 37 -3.09 -3.57 15.57
N MET A 38 -2.26 -4.51 16.02
CA MET A 38 -1.23 -5.10 15.17
C MET A 38 -1.88 -6.07 14.18
N VAL A 39 -1.61 -5.87 12.89
CA VAL A 39 -2.15 -6.68 11.80
C VAL A 39 -1.03 -7.56 11.27
N TYR A 40 -1.24 -8.88 11.28
CA TYR A 40 -0.24 -9.85 10.81
C TYR A 40 -0.56 -10.37 9.40
N ASN A 41 0.49 -10.69 8.64
CA ASN A 41 0.42 -11.40 7.37
C ASN A 41 -0.56 -10.77 6.35
N CYS A 42 -1.69 -11.45 6.13
CA CYS A 42 -2.65 -11.21 5.04
C CYS A 42 -3.91 -10.44 5.47
N GLU A 43 -4.09 -10.20 6.77
CA GLU A 43 -5.29 -9.52 7.29
C GLU A 43 -5.37 -8.06 6.84
N HIS A 44 -4.26 -7.48 6.37
CA HIS A 44 -4.20 -6.11 5.87
C HIS A 44 -5.21 -5.85 4.74
N VAL A 45 -5.50 -6.83 3.89
CA VAL A 45 -6.51 -6.68 2.82
C VAL A 45 -7.91 -6.56 3.42
N THR A 46 -8.22 -7.37 4.42
CA THR A 46 -9.52 -7.33 5.10
C THR A 46 -9.69 -6.02 5.85
N VAL A 47 -8.70 -5.63 6.65
CA VAL A 47 -8.70 -4.35 7.40
C VAL A 47 -8.84 -3.16 6.46
N PHE A 48 -8.15 -3.18 5.31
CA PHE A 48 -8.27 -2.14 4.30
C PHE A 48 -9.69 -2.08 3.70
N ARG A 49 -10.29 -3.23 3.37
CA ARG A 49 -11.68 -3.30 2.88
C ARG A 49 -12.69 -2.82 3.91
N GLU A 50 -12.53 -3.22 5.17
CA GLU A 50 -13.38 -2.76 6.26
C GLU A 50 -13.29 -1.24 6.41
N ALA A 51 -12.09 -0.66 6.31
CA ALA A 51 -11.91 0.79 6.34
C ALA A 51 -12.64 1.51 5.18
N LEU A 52 -12.59 0.94 3.96
CA LEU A 52 -13.34 1.45 2.81
C LEU A 52 -14.86 1.31 3.00
N GLU A 53 -15.30 0.22 3.63
CA GLU A 53 -16.72 -0.07 3.84
C GLU A 53 -17.35 0.83 4.91
N GLN A 54 -16.65 1.00 6.03
CA GLN A 54 -17.12 1.69 7.23
C GLN A 54 -16.89 3.19 7.21
N ALA A 55 -16.12 3.73 6.26
CA ALA A 55 -15.93 5.18 6.16
C ALA A 55 -17.26 5.89 5.89
N GLU A 56 -17.64 6.81 6.77
CA GLU A 56 -18.92 7.54 6.68
C GLU A 56 -18.76 8.99 6.21
N LYS A 57 -17.62 9.64 6.53
CA LYS A 57 -17.42 11.08 6.31
C LYS A 57 -16.15 11.40 5.55
N GLU A 58 -15.03 10.83 5.98
CA GLU A 58 -13.72 11.07 5.41
C GLU A 58 -12.88 9.80 5.44
N LEU A 59 -12.12 9.58 4.38
CA LEU A 59 -11.13 8.53 4.25
C LEU A 59 -9.81 9.15 3.79
N ILE A 60 -8.75 8.93 4.55
CA ILE A 60 -7.40 9.37 4.21
C ILE A 60 -6.53 8.13 4.00
N ILE A 61 -5.95 8.01 2.81
CA ILE A 61 -5.05 6.90 2.45
C ILE A 61 -3.66 7.47 2.24
N VAL A 62 -2.68 6.92 2.94
CA VAL A 62 -1.27 7.24 2.78
C VAL A 62 -0.55 5.99 2.28
N THR A 63 0.04 6.06 1.09
CA THR A 63 0.69 4.89 0.47
C THR A 63 1.97 5.31 -0.25
N PRO A 64 3.07 4.54 -0.20
CA PRO A 64 4.25 4.88 -0.98
C PRO A 64 3.95 4.89 -2.48
N TRP A 65 3.14 3.95 -2.98
CA TRP A 65 2.89 3.77 -4.41
C TRP A 65 1.42 3.51 -4.72
N ILE A 66 1.01 3.81 -5.96
CA ILE A 66 -0.35 3.57 -6.47
C ILE A 66 -0.36 2.64 -7.70
N ARG A 67 0.78 2.05 -8.06
CA ARG A 67 0.98 1.12 -9.19
C ARG A 67 0.68 -0.35 -8.85
N GLY A 68 0.52 -1.15 -9.91
CA GLY A 68 0.42 -2.62 -9.87
C GLY A 68 -0.89 -3.15 -10.44
N PRO A 69 -1.07 -4.48 -10.59
CA PRO A 69 -2.36 -5.06 -10.94
C PRO A 69 -3.44 -4.71 -9.91
N GLU A 70 -3.05 -4.45 -8.67
CA GLU A 70 -3.94 -3.94 -7.62
C GLU A 70 -4.39 -2.50 -7.87
N SER A 71 -3.70 -1.70 -8.71
CA SER A 71 -4.06 -0.28 -8.92
C SER A 71 -5.45 -0.10 -9.54
N ARG A 72 -5.86 -1.01 -10.43
CA ARG A 72 -7.21 -1.00 -11.01
C ARG A 72 -8.28 -1.31 -9.98
N GLN A 73 -8.00 -2.22 -9.05
CA GLN A 73 -8.93 -2.50 -7.96
C GLN A 73 -8.96 -1.33 -6.99
N PHE A 74 -7.79 -0.77 -6.66
CA PHE A 74 -7.66 0.42 -5.84
C PHE A 74 -8.52 1.58 -6.37
N VAL A 75 -8.42 1.94 -7.65
CA VAL A 75 -9.27 2.99 -8.23
C VAL A 75 -10.76 2.66 -8.10
N LYS A 76 -11.18 1.40 -8.31
CA LYS A 76 -12.58 0.99 -8.12
C LYS A 76 -13.03 1.11 -6.67
N ASP A 77 -12.16 0.75 -5.74
CA ASP A 77 -12.43 0.87 -4.30
C ASP A 77 -12.63 2.35 -3.93
N ILE A 78 -11.77 3.24 -4.43
CA ILE A 78 -11.92 4.69 -4.26
C ILE A 78 -13.23 5.20 -4.86
N VAL A 79 -13.61 4.75 -6.06
CA VAL A 79 -14.92 5.10 -6.66
C VAL A 79 -16.06 4.68 -5.74
N SER A 80 -16.04 3.46 -5.19
CA SER A 80 -17.11 2.96 -4.31
C SER A 80 -17.27 3.80 -3.04
N VAL A 81 -16.18 4.34 -2.50
CA VAL A 81 -16.20 5.23 -1.33
C VAL A 81 -16.75 6.61 -1.70
N LEU A 82 -16.34 7.16 -2.85
CA LEU A 82 -16.84 8.44 -3.34
C LEU A 82 -18.33 8.42 -3.66
N GLU A 83 -18.86 7.30 -4.14
CA GLU A 83 -20.30 7.11 -4.40
C GLU A 83 -21.13 7.20 -3.10
N LYS A 84 -20.55 6.83 -1.96
CA LYS A 84 -21.15 7.03 -0.62
C LYS A 84 -21.09 8.48 -0.13
N ARG A 85 -20.57 9.40 -0.94
CA ARG A 85 -20.33 10.82 -0.60
C ARG A 85 -19.31 11.04 0.53
N VAL A 86 -18.43 10.06 0.74
CA VAL A 86 -17.28 10.18 1.64
C VAL A 86 -16.22 11.04 0.96
N LYS A 87 -15.60 11.95 1.71
CA LYS A 87 -14.44 12.72 1.22
C LYS A 87 -13.21 11.83 1.22
N VAL A 88 -12.49 11.79 0.11
CA VAL A 88 -11.30 10.93 -0.02
C VAL A 88 -10.06 11.77 -0.25
N THR A 89 -9.06 11.60 0.61
CA THR A 89 -7.71 12.14 0.42
C THR A 89 -6.74 10.99 0.18
N VAL A 90 -6.08 10.97 -0.98
CA VAL A 90 -4.99 10.03 -1.25
C VAL A 90 -3.68 10.80 -1.26
N ILE A 91 -2.78 10.43 -0.35
CA ILE A 91 -1.42 10.95 -0.27
C ILE A 91 -0.50 9.82 -0.71
N TYR A 92 0.26 10.02 -1.79
CA TYR A 92 1.14 8.98 -2.31
C TYR A 92 2.52 9.49 -2.70
N GLY A 93 3.48 8.57 -2.84
CA GLY A 93 4.87 8.88 -3.21
C GLY A 93 5.80 8.91 -1.99
N ASN A 94 7.10 8.88 -2.28
CA ASN A 94 8.15 9.01 -1.28
C ASN A 94 8.87 10.36 -1.49
N LYS A 95 9.33 11.02 -0.42
CA LYS A 95 10.12 12.26 -0.54
C LYS A 95 11.52 12.02 -1.12
N GLY A 96 11.95 10.76 -1.27
CA GLY A 96 13.23 10.35 -1.86
C GLY A 96 13.29 10.43 -3.39
N HIS A 97 14.41 9.99 -3.95
CA HIS A 97 14.70 9.96 -5.39
C HIS A 97 14.17 8.70 -6.11
N GLU A 98 13.30 7.90 -5.48
CA GLU A 98 12.72 6.75 -6.16
C GLU A 98 11.81 7.24 -7.30
N GLU A 99 12.17 6.88 -8.54
CA GLU A 99 11.44 7.30 -9.73
C GLU A 99 10.04 6.67 -9.74
N ASN A 100 9.02 7.53 -9.85
CA ASN A 100 7.69 7.09 -10.25
C ASN A 100 7.76 6.44 -11.63
N ASP A 101 7.19 5.26 -11.78
CA ASP A 101 7.16 4.59 -13.08
C ASP A 101 5.94 5.01 -13.91
N TYR A 102 5.87 4.52 -15.15
CA TYR A 102 4.78 4.81 -16.09
C TYR A 102 3.39 4.41 -15.56
N ASN A 103 3.29 3.39 -14.70
CA ASN A 103 2.01 2.90 -14.17
C ASN A 103 1.46 3.81 -13.07
N ASP A 104 2.33 4.47 -12.30
CA ASP A 104 1.93 5.51 -11.36
C ASP A 104 1.31 6.69 -12.11
N ALA A 105 1.88 7.11 -13.24
CA ALA A 105 1.37 8.23 -14.03
C ALA A 105 -0.03 8.00 -14.61
N LEU A 106 -0.32 6.79 -15.08
CA LEU A 106 -1.67 6.44 -15.57
C LEU A 106 -2.69 6.46 -14.44
N THR A 107 -2.37 5.81 -13.33
CA THR A 107 -3.26 5.76 -12.15
C THR A 107 -3.47 7.15 -11.55
N GLU A 108 -2.41 7.97 -11.51
CA GLU A 108 -2.48 9.37 -11.10
C GLU A 108 -3.47 10.16 -11.97
N ASN A 109 -3.40 10.04 -13.29
CA ASN A 109 -4.31 10.73 -14.20
C ASN A 109 -5.76 10.30 -14.00
N ASP A 110 -6.02 9.00 -13.83
CA ASP A 110 -7.36 8.48 -13.55
C ASP A 110 -7.92 9.04 -12.23
N LEU A 111 -7.11 9.04 -11.16
CA LEU A 111 -7.49 9.59 -9.86
C LEU A 111 -7.69 11.11 -9.91
N ARG A 112 -6.87 11.85 -10.65
CA ARG A 112 -7.06 13.30 -10.86
C ARG A 112 -8.36 13.59 -11.59
N ALA A 113 -8.63 12.86 -12.66
CA ALA A 113 -9.87 13.01 -13.42
C ALA A 113 -11.09 12.67 -12.57
N LEU A 114 -11.00 11.64 -11.72
CA LEU A 114 -12.04 11.28 -10.77
C LEU A 114 -12.25 12.39 -9.73
N PHE A 115 -11.22 12.80 -9.01
CA PHE A 115 -11.34 13.77 -7.91
C PHE A 115 -11.76 15.16 -8.35
N SER A 116 -11.49 15.56 -9.60
CA SER A 116 -12.01 16.82 -10.16
C SER A 116 -13.54 16.90 -10.18
N LYS A 117 -14.24 15.75 -10.09
CA LYS A 117 -15.71 15.65 -10.05
C LYS A 117 -16.28 15.56 -8.63
N HIS A 118 -15.44 15.39 -7.61
CA HIS A 118 -15.86 15.17 -6.22
C HIS A 118 -15.28 16.25 -5.30
N SER A 119 -16.08 17.29 -5.06
CA SER A 119 -15.69 18.42 -4.20
C SER A 119 -15.28 17.98 -2.80
N GLY A 120 -14.08 18.39 -2.37
CA GLY A 120 -13.53 18.05 -1.06
C GLY A 120 -12.67 16.79 -1.02
N SER A 121 -12.58 16.05 -2.12
CA SER A 121 -11.61 14.96 -2.31
C SER A 121 -10.35 15.47 -3.00
N GLN A 122 -9.18 14.88 -2.70
CA GLN A 122 -7.89 15.39 -3.18
C GLN A 122 -6.84 14.29 -3.33
N LEU A 123 -5.97 14.47 -4.32
CA LEU A 123 -4.81 13.62 -4.59
C LEU A 123 -3.55 14.45 -4.36
N ILE A 124 -2.71 14.01 -3.44
CA ILE A 124 -1.47 14.68 -3.05
C ILE A 124 -0.32 13.74 -3.38
N ARG A 125 0.57 14.18 -4.28
CA ARG A 125 1.85 13.51 -4.55
C ARG A 125 2.92 14.08 -3.62
N LEU A 126 3.65 13.19 -2.96
CA LEU A 126 4.87 13.47 -2.21
C LEU A 126 6.07 13.25 -3.14
N GLY A 127 7.09 14.10 -3.01
CA GLY A 127 8.22 14.09 -3.94
C GLY A 127 7.96 14.92 -5.20
N ARG A 128 8.95 14.99 -6.10
CA ARG A 128 8.84 15.71 -7.39
C ARG A 128 8.37 14.79 -8.50
#